data_AF-A0A7R9H240-F1
#
_entry.id   AF-A0A7R9H240-F1
#
_cell.length_a   1.000
_cell.length_b   1.000
_cell.length_c   1.000
_cell.angle_alpha   90.00
_cell.angle_beta   90.00
_cell.angle_gamma   90.00
#
_symmetry.space_group_name_H-M   'P 1'
#
loop_
_entity.id
_entity.type
_entity.pdbx_description
1 polymer ?
#
loop_
_entity_poly.entity_id
_entity_poly.type
_entity_poly.pdbx_seq_one_letter_code
_entity_poly.pdbx_strand_id
1 'polypeptide(L)'
;MGNADTKLNFRKAVVQLTSKTQPINASDDSFWDQFWAENVTNIQDVFTLVPAVEIRALREEAPSNLATLCYKAVEKMVKAVDNSCRTHHEQQTGRRATRLWTNSCRTHHEQQTVLNCIRLLTRLLPYIFEDPDWRGFFWSSLPGQSQEDEEEQSMPLAQSLINAICVSLLPD
;
A
#
# COMPACT_ATOMS: atom_id res chain seq x y z
N MET A 1 6.75 23.89 -12.58
CA MET A 1 5.70 23.30 -13.43
C MET A 1 5.31 21.85 -13.05
N GLY A 2 5.78 21.26 -11.93
CA GLY A 2 5.67 19.80 -11.71
C GLY A 2 4.41 19.21 -11.09
N ASN A 3 3.46 20.01 -10.56
CA ASN A 3 2.33 19.45 -9.78
C ASN A 3 1.09 19.12 -10.66
N ALA A 4 0.82 19.92 -11.69
CA ALA A 4 -0.36 19.74 -12.54
C ALA A 4 -0.26 18.45 -13.39
N ASP A 5 0.90 18.18 -13.97
CA ASP A 5 1.14 16.99 -14.79
C ASP A 5 1.05 15.70 -13.96
N THR A 6 1.52 15.71 -12.71
CA THR A 6 1.41 14.52 -11.85
C THR A 6 -0.01 14.26 -11.39
N LYS A 7 -0.78 15.30 -11.04
CA LYS A 7 -2.21 15.14 -10.73
C LYS A 7 -2.98 14.59 -11.93
N LEU A 8 -2.64 15.04 -13.14
CA LEU A 8 -3.22 14.52 -14.38
C LEU A 8 -2.85 13.04 -14.60
N ASN A 9 -1.60 12.65 -14.38
CA ASN A 9 -1.16 11.25 -14.50
C ASN A 9 -1.85 10.36 -13.47
N PHE A 10 -1.90 10.79 -12.21
CA PHE A 10 -2.64 10.09 -11.15
C PHE A 10 -4.11 9.92 -11.54
N ARG A 11 -4.75 10.99 -12.04
CA ARG A 11 -6.15 10.92 -12.48
C ARG A 11 -6.34 9.94 -13.64
N LYS A 12 -5.44 9.94 -14.63
CA LYS A 12 -5.45 8.97 -15.74
C LYS A 12 -5.29 7.54 -15.23
N ALA A 13 -4.41 7.30 -14.27
CA ALA A 13 -4.23 6.00 -13.64
C ALA A 13 -5.52 5.53 -12.94
N VAL A 14 -6.20 6.41 -12.20
CA VAL A 14 -7.50 6.11 -11.57
C VAL A 14 -8.56 5.74 -12.63
N VAL A 15 -8.70 6.54 -13.69
CA VAL A 15 -9.64 6.25 -14.79
C VAL A 15 -9.31 4.92 -15.47
N GLN A 16 -8.02 4.64 -15.69
CA GLN A 16 -7.59 3.38 -16.27
C GLN A 16 -7.89 2.19 -15.34
N LEU A 17 -7.75 2.38 -14.03
CA LEU A 17 -8.04 1.37 -13.02
C LEU A 17 -9.53 0.99 -13.02
N THR A 18 -10.42 1.98 -13.17
CA THR A 18 -11.88 1.77 -13.14
C THR A 18 -12.46 1.35 -14.48
N SER A 19 -11.86 1.75 -15.62
CA SER A 19 -12.39 1.45 -16.95
C SER A 19 -11.97 0.10 -17.54
N LYS A 20 -10.88 -0.49 -17.03
CA LYS A 20 -10.42 -1.81 -17.48
C LYS A 20 -11.10 -2.92 -16.68
N THR A 21 -12.00 -3.65 -17.33
CA THR A 21 -12.61 -4.88 -16.79
C THR A 21 -11.62 -6.04 -16.71
N GLN A 22 -10.55 -6.01 -17.51
CA GLN A 22 -9.47 -6.98 -17.42
C GLN A 22 -8.48 -6.61 -16.30
N PRO A 23 -7.98 -7.59 -15.52
CA PRO A 23 -6.99 -7.35 -14.49
C PRO A 23 -5.73 -6.69 -15.06
N ILE A 24 -5.28 -5.61 -14.42
CA ILE A 24 -3.98 -5.00 -14.70
C ILE A 24 -2.90 -5.89 -14.08
N ASN A 25 -1.82 -6.13 -14.83
CA ASN A 25 -0.74 -7.00 -14.37
C ASN A 25 -0.15 -6.47 -13.05
N ALA A 26 -0.14 -7.31 -12.02
CA ALA A 26 0.43 -6.96 -10.72
C ALA A 26 1.93 -6.64 -10.79
N SER A 27 2.66 -7.15 -11.79
CA SER A 27 4.09 -6.86 -11.98
C SER A 27 4.37 -5.57 -12.77
N ASP A 28 3.34 -4.84 -13.22
CA ASP A 28 3.52 -3.55 -13.91
C ASP A 28 3.77 -2.41 -12.92
N ASP A 29 4.96 -2.41 -12.31
CA ASP A 29 5.33 -1.41 -11.30
C ASP A 29 5.29 0.02 -11.87
N SER A 30 5.49 0.20 -13.19
CA SER A 30 5.38 1.51 -13.85
C SER A 30 3.97 2.10 -13.80
N PHE A 31 2.95 1.24 -13.85
CA PHE A 31 1.56 1.66 -13.66
C PHE A 31 1.28 1.93 -12.18
N TRP A 32 1.63 0.99 -11.31
CA TRP A 32 1.29 1.05 -9.90
C TRP A 32 2.00 2.19 -9.16
N ASP A 33 3.25 2.52 -9.53
CA ASP A 33 4.03 3.58 -8.90
C ASP A 33 3.41 4.97 -9.07
N GLN A 34 2.48 5.15 -10.01
CA GLN A 34 1.75 6.40 -10.20
C GLN A 34 0.86 6.77 -9.01
N PHE A 35 0.43 5.80 -8.20
CA PHE A 35 -0.49 6.02 -7.08
C PHE A 35 0.17 6.55 -5.80
N TRP A 36 1.50 6.40 -5.67
CA TRP A 36 2.26 6.90 -4.52
C TRP A 36 3.39 7.85 -4.91
N ALA A 37 3.42 8.29 -6.16
CA ALA A 37 4.38 9.28 -6.67
C ALA A 37 4.41 10.59 -5.86
N GLU A 38 5.57 11.25 -5.88
CA GLU A 38 5.97 12.33 -4.96
C GLU A 38 5.04 13.55 -4.90
N ASN A 39 4.20 13.81 -5.91
CA ASN A 39 3.49 15.10 -6.03
C ASN A 39 2.01 15.08 -5.59
N VAL A 40 1.44 13.93 -5.21
CA VAL A 40 0.12 13.89 -4.53
C VAL A 40 0.33 13.90 -3.02
N THR A 41 0.73 15.06 -2.48
CA THR A 41 1.15 15.18 -1.08
C THR A 41 0.03 15.58 -0.12
N ASN A 42 -1.19 15.83 -0.60
CA ASN A 42 -2.32 16.28 0.21
C ASN A 42 -3.49 15.30 0.16
N ILE A 43 -4.04 14.97 1.33
CA ILE A 43 -5.24 14.15 1.47
C ILE A 43 -6.45 14.72 0.73
N GLN A 44 -6.60 16.05 0.67
CA GLN A 44 -7.70 16.70 -0.06
C GLN A 44 -7.63 16.43 -1.57
N ASP A 45 -6.42 16.40 -2.13
CA ASP A 45 -6.21 16.05 -3.53
C ASP A 45 -6.59 14.59 -3.79
N VAL A 46 -6.23 13.66 -2.90
CA VAL A 46 -6.62 12.24 -3.01
C VAL A 46 -8.15 12.10 -3.01
N PHE A 47 -8.85 12.79 -2.12
CA PHE A 47 -10.31 12.73 -2.04
C PHE A 47 -10.98 13.33 -3.28
N THR A 48 -10.37 14.35 -3.89
CA THR A 48 -10.85 14.98 -5.13
C THR A 48 -10.57 14.10 -6.35
N LEU A 49 -9.38 13.50 -6.43
CA LEU A 49 -8.92 12.72 -7.58
C LEU A 49 -9.44 11.27 -7.59
N VAL A 50 -9.89 10.76 -6.44
CA VAL A 50 -10.50 9.44 -6.27
C VAL A 50 -11.93 9.59 -5.71
N PRO A 51 -12.93 9.88 -6.55
CA PRO A 51 -14.33 10.04 -6.14
C PRO A 51 -14.93 8.75 -5.58
N ALA A 52 -15.89 8.88 -4.65
CA ALA A 52 -16.52 7.74 -4.00
C ALA A 52 -17.26 6.82 -4.98
N VAL A 53 -17.90 7.43 -5.98
CA VAL A 53 -18.60 6.71 -7.05
C VAL A 53 -17.65 5.81 -7.85
N GLU A 54 -16.42 6.27 -8.11
CA GLU A 54 -15.43 5.49 -8.86
C GLU A 54 -14.87 4.34 -8.02
N ILE A 55 -14.72 4.51 -6.71
CA ILE A 55 -14.29 3.41 -5.82
C ILE A 55 -15.33 2.30 -5.78
N ARG A 56 -16.62 2.66 -5.72
CA ARG A 56 -17.72 1.68 -5.76
C ARG A 56 -17.82 0.99 -7.11
N ALA A 57 -17.73 1.74 -8.21
CA ALA A 57 -17.68 1.16 -9.56
C ALA A 57 -16.48 0.22 -9.71
N LEU A 58 -15.30 0.62 -9.22
CA LEU A 58 -14.10 -0.23 -9.22
C LEU A 58 -14.30 -1.52 -8.42
N ARG A 59 -14.96 -1.45 -7.26
CA ARG A 59 -15.29 -2.62 -6.43
C ARG A 59 -16.22 -3.60 -7.17
N GLU A 60 -17.20 -3.08 -7.90
CA GLU A 60 -18.24 -3.87 -8.56
C GLU A 60 -17.81 -4.40 -9.93
N GLU A 61 -17.13 -3.58 -10.72
CA GLU A 61 -16.81 -3.86 -12.12
C GLU A 61 -15.39 -4.45 -12.30
N ALA A 62 -14.46 -4.14 -11.39
CA ALA A 62 -13.08 -4.61 -11.47
C ALA A 62 -12.47 -4.93 -10.07
N PRO A 63 -13.08 -5.86 -9.30
CA PRO A 63 -12.65 -6.21 -7.94
C PRO A 63 -11.19 -6.67 -7.87
N SER A 64 -10.69 -7.40 -8.88
CA SER A 64 -9.28 -7.83 -8.93
C SER A 64 -8.29 -6.67 -8.98
N ASN A 65 -8.65 -5.57 -9.66
CA ASN A 65 -7.82 -4.36 -9.72
C ASN A 65 -7.80 -3.64 -8.36
N LEU A 66 -8.95 -3.56 -7.69
CA LEU A 66 -9.05 -3.00 -6.34
C LEU A 66 -8.21 -3.80 -5.32
N ALA A 67 -8.31 -5.13 -5.38
CA ALA A 67 -7.52 -6.02 -4.55
C ALA A 67 -6.02 -5.82 -4.78
N THR A 68 -5.59 -5.75 -6.04
CA THR A 68 -4.18 -5.54 -6.40
C THR A 68 -3.67 -4.16 -5.93
N LEU A 69 -4.50 -3.12 -6.06
CA LEU A 69 -4.15 -1.78 -5.56
C LEU A 69 -3.93 -1.79 -4.03
N CYS A 70 -4.83 -2.43 -3.29
CA CYS A 70 -4.71 -2.55 -1.83
C CYS A 70 -3.46 -3.36 -1.45
N TYR A 71 -3.23 -4.49 -2.12
CA TYR A 71 -2.04 -5.32 -1.94
C TYR A 71 -0.76 -4.51 -2.14
N LYS A 72 -0.63 -3.82 -3.28
CA LYS A 72 0.57 -3.04 -3.60
C LYS A 72 0.80 -1.88 -2.62
N ALA A 73 -0.27 -1.22 -2.18
CA ALA A 73 -0.17 -0.17 -1.18
C ALA A 73 0.38 -0.71 0.16
N VAL A 74 -0.11 -1.86 0.63
CA VAL A 74 0.40 -2.50 1.85
C VAL A 74 1.83 -3.02 1.65
N GLU A 75 2.13 -3.64 0.51
CA GLU A 75 3.48 -4.11 0.17
C GLU A 75 4.51 -2.97 0.22
N LYS A 76 4.20 -1.80 -0.33
CA LYS A 76 5.07 -0.61 -0.26
C LYS A 76 5.28 -0.14 1.17
N MET A 77 4.24 -0.16 2.00
CA MET A 77 4.35 0.20 3.42
C MET A 77 5.26 -0.77 4.18
N VAL A 78 5.10 -2.07 3.98
CA VAL A 78 5.94 -3.11 4.60
C VAL A 78 7.40 -2.97 4.15
N LYS A 79 7.66 -2.82 2.85
CA LYS A 79 9.02 -2.64 2.31
C LYS A 79 9.71 -1.40 2.87
N ALA A 80 9.00 -0.29 3.03
CA ALA A 80 9.56 0.93 3.63
C ALA A 80 9.92 0.74 5.11
N VAL A 81 9.13 -0.06 5.84
CA VAL A 81 9.41 -0.44 7.22
C VAL A 81 10.62 -1.39 7.30
N ASP A 82 10.71 -2.39 6.44
CA ASP A 82 11.82 -3.36 6.44
C ASP A 82 13.16 -2.73 6.01
N ASN A 83 13.13 -1.82 5.04
CA ASN A 83 14.33 -1.07 4.63
C ASN A 83 14.87 -0.19 5.75
N SER A 84 14.00 0.30 6.64
CA SER A 84 14.41 1.03 7.84
C SER A 84 15.22 0.17 8.82
N CYS A 85 15.18 -1.16 8.68
CA CYS A 85 15.87 -2.12 9.54
C CYS A 85 17.22 -2.62 8.98
N ARG A 86 17.57 -2.30 7.71
CA ARG A 86 18.75 -2.87 7.03
C ARG A 86 19.97 -1.96 6.97
N THR A 87 19.91 -0.75 7.50
CA THR A 87 21.10 0.11 7.66
C THR A 87 21.77 -0.15 9.00
N HIS A 88 22.33 -1.33 9.19
CA HIS A 88 23.63 -1.55 9.84
C HIS A 88 23.99 -3.03 9.76
N HIS A 89 25.16 -3.33 9.19
CA HIS A 89 25.81 -4.62 9.33
C HIS A 89 26.20 -4.80 10.81
N GLU A 90 25.29 -5.31 11.63
CA GLU A 90 25.59 -5.75 13.00
C GLU A 90 25.41 -7.26 13.09
N GLN A 91 26.49 -7.95 12.71
CA GLN A 91 26.71 -9.35 13.07
C GLN A 91 26.67 -9.48 14.60
N GLN A 92 25.91 -10.47 15.06
CA GLN A 92 26.03 -11.12 16.37
C GLN A 92 25.82 -10.23 17.59
N THR A 93 24.61 -10.28 18.15
CA THR A 93 24.42 -10.87 19.49
C THR A 93 22.92 -10.97 19.81
N GLY A 94 22.47 -12.17 20.12
CA GLY A 94 21.10 -12.39 20.58
C GLY A 94 20.84 -11.65 21.88
N ARG A 95 20.05 -10.56 21.83
CA ARG A 95 19.23 -10.01 22.92
C ARG A 95 18.36 -8.85 22.39
N ARG A 96 17.05 -9.11 22.27
CA ARG A 96 15.96 -8.11 22.21
C ARG A 96 16.02 -7.09 21.06
N ALA A 97 15.64 -7.57 19.87
CA ALA A 97 15.38 -6.81 18.64
C ALA A 97 14.19 -5.82 18.70
N THR A 98 13.79 -5.31 19.86
CA THR A 98 12.68 -4.34 20.00
C THR A 98 13.13 -2.90 20.19
N ARG A 99 14.43 -2.63 20.39
CA ARG A 99 14.95 -1.27 20.68
C ARG A 99 15.98 -0.72 19.69
N LEU A 100 16.36 -1.48 18.66
CA LEU A 100 17.19 -1.00 17.54
C LEU A 100 16.35 -0.74 16.27
N TRP A 101 15.05 -1.02 16.30
CA TRP A 101 14.09 -0.90 15.20
C TRP A 101 13.66 0.54 14.86
N THR A 102 14.05 1.54 15.66
CA THR A 102 13.54 2.91 15.55
C THR A 102 14.54 3.90 14.96
N ASN A 103 15.79 3.52 14.67
CA ASN A 103 16.73 4.48 14.10
C ASN A 103 16.51 4.62 12.58
N SER A 104 15.41 5.29 12.23
CA SER A 104 14.93 5.55 10.87
C SER A 104 15.91 6.43 10.08
N CYS A 105 16.77 5.83 9.28
CA CYS A 105 17.29 6.51 8.08
C CYS A 105 16.29 6.36 6.92
N ARG A 106 15.02 6.73 7.12
CA ARG A 106 14.05 6.79 6.00
C ARG A 106 14.37 8.01 5.14
N THR A 107 14.55 7.81 3.84
CA THR A 107 14.64 8.95 2.91
C THR A 107 13.31 9.71 2.90
N HIS A 108 13.34 11.02 2.65
CA HIS A 108 12.12 11.83 2.49
C HIS A 108 11.16 11.22 1.45
N HIS A 109 11.72 10.61 0.41
CA HIS A 109 10.98 9.89 -0.64
C HIS A 109 10.20 8.68 -0.10
N GLU A 110 10.83 7.84 0.72
CA GLU A 110 10.17 6.66 1.31
C GLU A 110 9.08 7.07 2.30
N GLN A 111 9.32 8.10 3.13
CA GLN A 111 8.30 8.65 4.01
C GLN A 111 7.07 9.15 3.21
N GLN A 112 7.31 9.86 2.11
CA GLN A 112 6.24 10.37 1.26
C GLN A 112 5.45 9.24 0.59
N THR A 113 6.13 8.19 0.15
CA THR A 113 5.50 6.98 -0.43
C THR A 113 4.57 6.33 0.59
N VAL A 114 5.05 6.08 1.81
CA VAL A 114 4.24 5.49 2.90
C VAL A 114 3.02 6.35 3.20
N LEU A 115 3.20 7.67 3.35
CA LEU A 115 2.09 8.59 3.60
C LEU A 115 1.04 8.56 2.47
N ASN A 116 1.47 8.45 1.21
CA ASN A 116 0.58 8.37 0.07
C ASN A 116 -0.20 7.04 0.06
N CYS A 117 0.45 5.92 0.35
CA CYS A 117 -0.21 4.63 0.55
C CYS A 117 -1.27 4.69 1.65
N ILE A 118 -0.95 5.28 2.81
CA ILE A 118 -1.90 5.45 3.93
C ILE A 118 -3.10 6.31 3.53
N ARG A 119 -2.87 7.44 2.84
CA ARG A 119 -3.95 8.32 2.37
C ARG A 119 -4.86 7.62 1.38
N LEU A 120 -4.30 6.84 0.46
CA LEU A 120 -5.06 6.06 -0.50
C LEU A 120 -5.88 4.97 0.19
N LEU A 121 -5.28 4.19 1.09
CA LEU A 121 -6.01 3.17 1.86
C LEU A 121 -7.11 3.79 2.72
N THR A 122 -6.85 4.92 3.39
CA THR A 122 -7.86 5.68 4.13
C THR A 122 -9.03 6.10 3.24
N ARG A 123 -8.75 6.39 1.96
CA ARG A 123 -9.77 6.74 0.98
C ARG A 123 -10.58 5.53 0.50
N LEU A 124 -9.94 4.37 0.32
CA LEU A 124 -10.56 3.17 -0.25
C LEU A 124 -11.33 2.34 0.78
N LEU A 125 -10.75 2.11 1.97
CA LEU A 125 -11.26 1.15 2.96
C LEU A 125 -12.73 1.36 3.35
N PRO A 126 -13.23 2.58 3.60
CA PRO A 126 -14.64 2.78 3.95
C PRO A 126 -15.61 2.23 2.90
N TYR A 127 -15.25 2.32 1.62
CA TYR A 127 -16.07 1.84 0.51
C TYR A 127 -15.87 0.35 0.24
N ILE A 128 -14.68 -0.19 0.50
CA ILE A 128 -14.47 -1.65 0.42
C ILE A 128 -15.39 -2.36 1.41
N PHE A 129 -15.48 -1.85 2.65
CA PHE A 129 -16.29 -2.46 3.71
C PHE A 129 -17.81 -2.18 3.62
N GLU A 130 -18.27 -1.43 2.61
CA GLU A 130 -19.71 -1.38 2.31
C GLU A 130 -20.24 -2.73 1.80
N ASP A 131 -19.36 -3.55 1.22
CA ASP A 131 -19.68 -4.89 0.72
C ASP A 131 -19.17 -5.96 1.73
N PRO A 132 -20.06 -6.79 2.30
CA PRO A 132 -19.65 -7.82 3.25
C PRO A 132 -18.73 -8.90 2.65
N ASP A 133 -18.79 -9.13 1.33
CA ASP A 133 -17.98 -10.17 0.68
C ASP A 133 -16.48 -9.82 0.72
N TRP A 134 -16.16 -8.53 0.84
CA TRP A 134 -14.79 -8.03 0.98
C TRP A 134 -14.21 -8.20 2.38
N ARG A 135 -14.99 -8.63 3.38
CA ARG A 135 -14.46 -8.82 4.74
C ARG A 135 -13.36 -9.88 4.79
N GLY A 136 -13.50 -10.95 4.02
CA GLY A 136 -12.50 -12.04 3.96
C GLY A 136 -11.19 -11.64 3.30
N PHE A 137 -11.21 -10.67 2.38
CA PHE A 137 -10.03 -10.25 1.60
C PHE A 137 -8.85 -9.87 2.48
N PHE A 138 -9.06 -9.05 3.52
CA PHE A 138 -7.97 -8.61 4.40
C PHE A 138 -7.44 -9.71 5.33
N TRP A 139 -8.21 -10.77 5.53
CA TRP A 139 -7.79 -11.95 6.29
C TRP A 139 -7.18 -13.04 5.41
N SER A 140 -7.15 -12.83 4.09
CA SER A 140 -6.49 -13.73 3.16
C SER A 140 -4.99 -13.46 3.08
N SER A 141 -4.26 -14.51 2.71
CA SER A 141 -2.82 -14.50 2.53
C SER A 141 -2.43 -13.76 1.26
N LEU A 142 -1.30 -13.06 1.33
CA LEU A 142 -0.70 -12.33 0.22
C LEU A 142 -0.35 -13.30 -0.94
N PRO A 143 -0.83 -13.08 -2.18
CA PRO A 143 -0.42 -13.90 -3.32
C PRO A 143 1.07 -13.66 -3.62
N GLY A 144 1.89 -14.71 -3.50
CA GLY A 144 3.34 -14.63 -3.72
C GLY A 144 4.21 -15.31 -2.66
N GLN A 145 3.62 -15.84 -1.58
CA GLN A 145 4.31 -16.82 -0.73
C GLN A 145 4.25 -18.18 -1.42
N SER A 146 5.39 -18.62 -1.96
CA SER A 146 5.59 -19.92 -2.58
C SER A 146 5.10 -21.04 -1.65
N GLN A 147 4.50 -22.08 -2.24
CA GLN A 147 4.02 -23.31 -1.58
C GLN A 147 5.13 -24.17 -0.96
N GLU A 148 6.29 -23.62 -0.60
CA GLU A 148 7.43 -24.38 -0.04
C GLU A 148 7.58 -24.21 1.48
N ASP A 149 6.90 -23.24 2.10
CA ASP A 149 6.92 -23.03 3.56
C ASP A 149 5.49 -23.21 4.15
N GLU A 150 4.99 -24.45 4.18
CA GLU A 150 3.64 -24.79 4.67
C GLU A 150 3.42 -24.66 6.20
N GLU A 151 4.37 -24.12 6.98
CA GLU A 151 4.26 -24.05 8.45
C GLU A 151 4.32 -22.64 9.06
N GLU A 152 4.76 -21.60 8.33
CA GLU A 152 4.58 -20.22 8.78
C GLU A 152 3.22 -19.72 8.32
N GLN A 153 2.26 -19.63 9.26
CA GLN A 153 0.93 -19.03 9.04
C GLN A 153 1.06 -17.80 8.14
N SER A 154 0.70 -17.97 6.86
CA SER A 154 0.82 -16.92 5.86
C SER A 154 0.14 -15.65 6.38
N MET A 155 0.97 -14.64 6.64
CA MET A 155 0.56 -13.47 7.42
C MET A 155 -0.55 -12.72 6.68
N PRO A 156 -1.74 -12.53 7.28
CA PRO A 156 -2.86 -11.93 6.59
C PRO A 156 -2.57 -10.46 6.27
N LEU A 157 -3.13 -9.95 5.17
CA LEU A 157 -2.96 -8.57 4.73
C LEU A 157 -3.27 -7.55 5.85
N ALA A 158 -4.30 -7.82 6.67
CA ALA A 158 -4.66 -7.02 7.83
C ALA A 158 -3.53 -6.92 8.86
N GLN A 159 -2.88 -8.04 9.17
CA GLN A 159 -1.77 -8.06 10.12
C GLN A 159 -0.58 -7.28 9.56
N SER A 160 -0.26 -7.46 8.28
CA SER A 160 0.84 -6.72 7.62
C SER A 160 0.58 -5.21 7.61
N LEU A 161 -0.66 -4.81 7.32
CA LEU A 161 -1.08 -3.41 7.37
C LEU A 161 -0.96 -2.82 8.78
N ILE A 162 -1.49 -3.52 9.79
CA ILE A 162 -1.44 -3.07 11.19
C ILE A 162 0.01 -2.95 11.66
N ASN A 163 0.85 -3.97 11.40
CA ASN A 163 2.26 -3.94 11.77
C ASN A 163 2.98 -2.76 11.11
N ALA A 164 2.77 -2.53 9.81
CA ALA A 164 3.41 -1.44 9.09
C ALA A 164 2.97 -0.05 9.61
N ILE A 165 1.69 0.11 9.98
CA ILE A 165 1.18 1.34 10.61
C ILE A 165 1.79 1.51 12.00
N CYS A 166 1.78 0.48 12.83
CA CYS A 166 2.30 0.55 14.20
C CYS A 166 3.78 0.95 14.19
N VAL A 167 4.61 0.36 13.33
CA VAL A 167 6.03 0.75 13.22
C VAL A 167 6.19 2.18 12.72
N SER A 168 5.29 2.67 11.88
CA SER A 168 5.35 4.06 11.39
C SER A 168 4.85 5.11 12.42
N LEU A 169 4.20 4.69 13.51
CA LEU A 169 3.66 5.57 14.56
C LEU A 169 4.48 5.56 15.86
N LEU A 170 5.46 4.66 15.99
CA LEU A 170 6.32 4.63 17.17
C LEU A 170 7.24 5.87 17.16
N PRO A 171 7.26 6.68 18.22
CA PRO A 171 8.22 7.77 18.35
C PRO A 171 9.65 7.21 18.46
N ASP A 172 10.60 7.88 17.81
CA ASP A 172 12.04 7.59 17.87
C ASP A 172 12.57 7.57 19.32
#